data_AF-A0A553JU65-F1
#
_entry.id   AF-A0A553JU65-F1
#
_cell.length_a   1.000
_cell.length_b   1.000
_cell.length_c   1.000
_cell.angle_alpha   90.00
_cell.angle_beta   90.00
_cell.angle_gamma   90.00
#
_symmetry.space_group_name_H-M   'P 1'
#
loop_
_entity.id
_entity.type
_entity.pdbx_description
1 polymer ?
#
loop_
_entity_poly.entity_id
_entity_poly.type
_entity_poly.pdbx_seq_one_letter_code
_entity_poly.pdbx_strand_id
1 'polypeptide(L)'
;MKGIKGIKLSLGFTLVEMVTVIIVLGVLVLGVSSFVVLGTRIFIDSTSVEQVLGQSRFGLERMTRELRNAVPNSIRLNPAPPSTNANYQCVEFVPIQASASYIDLPFSPFPASVTGTVLPPSQGINNAHQMLVYPLKTADIYASTPAGTSGRLFDVNTFSQASGLVTFDRAVRFAEASPIKRYFMINGPVSYCFQSNGTDGTLWRYAGYGLQSTQPTPSTMTGGALMAEEIINNLALVSDQPILLTPSSLVNNAMLQLTPTFSVNGQVFQYQHQVQVINVP
;
A
#
# COMPACT_ATOMS: atom_id res chain seq x y z
N MET A 1 37.41 -44.26 78.68
CA MET A 1 37.30 -42.97 77.94
C MET A 1 36.64 -43.21 76.59
N LYS A 2 35.38 -42.83 76.42
CA LYS A 2 34.77 -42.58 75.10
C LYS A 2 33.55 -41.68 75.35
N GLY A 3 33.69 -40.42 74.95
CA GLY A 3 32.72 -39.36 75.21
C GLY A 3 31.39 -39.63 74.53
N ILE A 4 30.32 -39.49 75.31
CA ILE A 4 28.94 -39.52 74.83
C ILE A 4 28.73 -38.25 73.99
N LYS A 5 28.60 -38.43 72.68
CA LYS A 5 28.19 -37.36 71.75
C LYS A 5 26.78 -36.90 72.15
N GLY A 6 26.66 -35.64 72.55
CA GLY A 6 25.37 -35.02 72.86
C GLY A 6 24.41 -35.11 71.68
N ILE A 7 23.25 -35.70 71.92
CA ILE A 7 22.11 -35.69 71.01
C ILE A 7 21.57 -34.25 71.01
N LYS A 8 21.67 -33.55 69.88
CA LYS A 8 20.99 -32.27 69.71
C LYS A 8 19.49 -32.54 69.67
N LEU A 9 18.76 -32.12 70.70
CA LEU A 9 17.30 -32.05 70.67
C LEU A 9 16.89 -31.02 69.61
N SER A 10 16.14 -31.45 68.60
CA SER A 10 15.48 -30.54 67.65
C SER A 10 14.43 -29.74 68.42
N LEU A 11 14.69 -28.46 68.64
CA LEU A 11 13.67 -27.54 69.14
C LEU A 11 12.55 -27.46 68.10
N GLY A 12 11.34 -27.85 68.48
CA GLY A 12 10.15 -27.75 67.62
C GLY A 12 9.73 -26.29 67.43
N PHE A 13 9.19 -25.97 66.25
CA PHE A 13 8.63 -24.67 65.91
C PHE A 13 7.46 -24.31 66.84
N THR A 14 7.35 -23.04 67.24
CA THR A 14 6.22 -22.57 68.04
C THR A 14 5.00 -22.27 67.15
N LEU A 15 3.78 -22.39 67.67
CA LEU A 15 2.55 -22.06 66.94
C LEU A 15 2.57 -20.60 66.45
N VAL A 16 3.12 -19.68 67.26
CA VAL A 16 3.27 -18.27 66.90
C VAL A 16 4.17 -18.10 65.67
N GLU A 17 5.26 -18.86 65.60
CA GLU A 17 6.21 -18.82 64.47
C GLU A 17 5.60 -19.37 63.17
N MET A 18 4.77 -20.42 63.26
CA MET A 18 4.03 -20.92 62.10
C MET A 18 2.99 -19.89 61.60
N VAL A 19 2.27 -19.24 62.51
CA VAL A 19 1.25 -18.25 62.16
C VAL A 19 1.87 -17.00 61.53
N THR A 20 2.97 -16.49 62.07
CA THR A 20 3.66 -15.32 61.50
C THR A 20 4.20 -15.61 60.10
N VAL A 21 4.74 -16.81 59.87
CA VAL A 21 5.20 -17.23 58.53
C VAL A 21 4.05 -17.27 57.53
N ILE A 22 2.89 -17.83 57.88
CA ILE A 22 1.72 -17.86 56.99
C ILE A 22 1.24 -16.45 56.64
N ILE A 23 1.21 -15.54 57.62
CA ILE A 23 0.81 -14.14 57.40
C ILE A 23 1.79 -13.42 56.47
N VAL A 24 3.09 -13.51 56.75
CA VAL A 24 4.14 -12.87 55.94
C VAL A 24 4.12 -13.41 54.51
N LEU A 25 3.99 -14.73 54.36
CA LEU A 25 3.93 -15.38 53.05
C LEU A 25 2.68 -14.98 52.27
N GLY A 26 1.53 -14.83 52.95
CA GLY A 26 0.30 -14.31 52.36
C GLY A 26 0.46 -12.89 51.79
N VAL A 27 1.02 -11.97 52.58
CA VAL A 27 1.26 -10.58 52.13
C VAL A 27 2.25 -10.52 50.96
N LEU A 28 3.33 -11.32 51.02
CA LEU A 28 4.32 -11.40 49.94
C LEU A 28 3.71 -11.93 48.64
N VAL A 29 2.92 -13.00 48.70
CA VAL A 29 2.28 -13.57 47.52
C VAL A 29 1.33 -12.56 46.87
N LEU A 30 0.54 -11.84 47.66
CA LEU A 30 -0.35 -10.79 47.14
C LEU A 30 0.43 -9.65 46.47
N GLY A 31 1.52 -9.19 47.11
CA GLY A 31 2.37 -8.13 46.56
C GLY A 31 3.05 -8.55 45.25
N VAL A 32 3.67 -9.72 45.23
CA VAL A 32 4.36 -10.26 44.03
C VAL A 32 3.36 -10.53 42.91
N SER A 33 2.19 -11.12 43.21
CA SER A 33 1.18 -11.41 42.21
C SER A 33 0.67 -10.13 41.54
N SER A 34 0.42 -9.06 42.30
CA SER A 34 -0.02 -7.78 41.75
C SER A 34 1.03 -7.18 40.81
N PHE A 35 2.29 -7.20 41.23
CA PHE A 35 3.41 -6.69 40.42
C PHE A 35 3.58 -7.47 39.12
N VAL A 36 3.50 -8.81 39.16
CA VAL A 36 3.59 -9.66 37.97
C VAL A 36 2.44 -9.39 37.00
N VAL A 37 1.21 -9.25 37.50
CA VAL A 37 0.04 -8.94 36.64
C VAL A 37 0.17 -7.56 36.01
N LEU A 38 0.61 -6.54 36.76
CA LEU A 38 0.80 -5.21 36.21
C LEU A 38 1.94 -5.18 35.18
N GLY A 39 3.07 -5.81 35.48
CA GLY A 39 4.23 -5.87 34.60
C GLY A 39 3.93 -6.59 33.28
N THR A 40 3.21 -7.72 33.35
CA THR A 40 2.79 -8.46 32.14
C THR A 40 1.80 -7.68 31.29
N ARG A 41 0.84 -6.96 31.89
CA ARG A 41 -0.09 -6.08 31.16
C ARG A 41 0.64 -4.96 30.42
N ILE A 42 1.54 -4.24 31.11
CA ILE A 42 2.32 -3.16 30.49
C ILE A 42 3.12 -3.70 29.29
N PHE A 43 3.72 -4.88 29.42
CA PHE A 43 4.46 -5.51 28.33
C PHE A 43 3.55 -5.86 27.13
N ILE A 44 2.39 -6.47 27.37
CA ILE A 44 1.42 -6.80 26.31
C ILE A 44 0.90 -5.54 25.62
N ASP A 45 0.55 -4.51 26.40
CA ASP A 45 0.05 -3.25 25.86
C ASP A 45 1.12 -2.56 25.01
N SER A 46 2.37 -2.50 25.48
CA SER A 46 3.48 -1.91 24.73
C SER A 46 3.77 -2.67 23.43
N THR A 47 3.77 -4.00 23.47
CA THR A 47 4.07 -4.82 22.28
C THR A 47 2.99 -4.72 21.22
N SER A 48 1.71 -4.67 21.61
CA SER A 48 0.60 -4.47 20.67
C SER A 48 0.63 -3.08 20.01
N VAL A 49 0.94 -2.02 20.76
CA VAL A 49 1.11 -0.67 20.21
C VAL A 49 2.26 -0.64 19.20
N GLU A 50 3.41 -1.23 19.54
CA GLU A 50 4.55 -1.31 18.63
C GLU A 50 4.23 -2.10 17.36
N GLN A 51 3.47 -3.20 17.47
CA GLN A 51 3.02 -3.97 16.32
C GLN A 51 2.14 -3.13 15.39
N VAL A 52 1.12 -2.44 15.91
CA VAL A 52 0.21 -1.61 15.12
C VAL A 52 0.95 -0.43 14.48
N LEU A 53 1.88 0.17 15.20
CA LEU A 53 2.75 1.23 14.68
C LEU A 53 3.70 0.72 13.59
N GLY A 54 4.23 -0.50 13.74
CA GLY A 54 5.08 -1.15 12.75
C GLY A 54 4.35 -1.45 11.44
N GLN A 55 3.18 -2.08 11.51
CA GLN A 55 2.37 -2.39 10.32
C GLN A 55 1.86 -1.13 9.61
N SER A 56 1.41 -0.12 10.36
CA SER A 56 0.91 1.13 9.78
C SER A 56 2.02 1.87 9.02
N ARG A 57 3.20 2.00 9.61
CA ARG A 57 4.38 2.58 8.93
C ARG A 57 4.75 1.78 7.69
N PHE A 58 4.86 0.45 7.80
CA PHE A 58 5.19 -0.39 6.65
C PHE A 58 4.18 -0.23 5.50
N GLY A 59 2.89 -0.29 5.81
CA GLY A 59 1.83 -0.16 4.82
C GLY A 59 1.83 1.18 4.11
N LEU A 60 1.97 2.28 4.86
CA LEU A 60 1.95 3.63 4.32
C LEU A 60 3.23 4.02 3.58
N GLU A 61 4.40 3.59 4.06
CA GLU A 61 5.67 3.80 3.35
C GLU A 61 5.70 3.03 2.03
N ARG A 62 5.22 1.78 2.03
CA ARG A 62 5.11 1.00 0.80
C ARG A 62 4.12 1.63 -0.17
N MET A 63 2.93 2.00 0.29
CA MET A 63 1.92 2.71 -0.51
C MET A 63 2.50 3.98 -1.12
N THR A 64 3.16 4.81 -0.32
CA THR A 64 3.81 6.05 -0.76
C THR A 64 4.87 5.80 -1.83
N ARG A 65 5.73 4.80 -1.62
CA ARG A 65 6.78 4.44 -2.59
C ARG A 65 6.20 3.98 -3.93
N GLU A 66 5.15 3.16 -3.91
CA GLU A 66 4.49 2.71 -5.13
C GLU A 66 3.76 3.86 -5.85
N LEU A 67 3.07 4.74 -5.11
CA LEU A 67 2.41 5.93 -5.66
C LEU A 67 3.37 6.90 -6.35
N ARG A 68 4.58 7.11 -5.79
CA ARG A 68 5.60 7.96 -6.42
C ARG A 68 6.08 7.42 -7.77
N ASN A 69 5.92 6.11 -8.01
CA ASN A 69 6.23 5.46 -9.29
C ASN A 69 4.98 5.21 -10.15
N ALA A 70 3.90 5.96 -9.91
CA ALA A 70 2.72 5.91 -10.76
C ALA A 70 2.95 6.62 -12.09
N VAL A 71 2.32 6.09 -13.14
CA VAL A 71 2.25 6.73 -14.45
C VAL A 71 1.50 8.07 -14.34
N PRO A 72 1.94 9.11 -15.06
CA PRO A 72 1.23 10.39 -15.15
C PRO A 72 -0.26 10.22 -15.49
N ASN A 73 -1.12 10.98 -14.82
CA ASN A 73 -2.58 10.95 -15.01
C ASN A 73 -3.26 9.58 -14.80
N SER A 74 -2.60 8.64 -14.11
CA SER A 74 -3.20 7.32 -13.77
C SER A 74 -3.92 7.29 -12.44
N ILE A 75 -3.74 8.28 -11.57
CA ILE A 75 -4.31 8.21 -10.23
C ILE A 75 -5.79 8.56 -10.25
N ARG A 76 -6.61 7.72 -9.63
CA ARG A 76 -8.02 7.99 -9.38
C ARG A 76 -8.45 7.43 -8.03
N LEU A 77 -9.55 7.98 -7.50
CA LEU A 77 -10.17 7.50 -6.27
C LEU A 77 -11.50 6.80 -6.57
N ASN A 78 -11.79 5.73 -5.83
CA ASN A 78 -13.10 5.08 -5.82
C ASN A 78 -13.52 4.72 -4.39
N PRO A 79 -14.67 5.22 -3.90
CA PRO A 79 -15.45 6.30 -4.53
C PRO A 79 -14.69 7.63 -4.45
N ALA A 80 -14.80 8.44 -5.50
CA ALA A 80 -14.25 9.79 -5.49
C ALA A 80 -15.08 10.70 -4.55
N PRO A 81 -14.45 11.62 -3.80
CA PRO A 81 -15.17 12.64 -3.04
C PRO A 81 -16.03 13.53 -3.97
N PRO A 82 -17.20 14.04 -3.52
CA PRO A 82 -17.82 13.83 -2.21
C PRO A 82 -18.67 12.55 -2.19
N SER A 83 -18.15 11.50 -1.55
CA SER A 83 -18.89 10.27 -1.30
C SER A 83 -19.23 10.19 0.19
N THR A 84 -20.51 10.11 0.51
CA THR A 84 -21.01 10.28 1.89
C THR A 84 -21.56 9.01 2.52
N ASN A 85 -21.43 7.86 1.84
CA ASN A 85 -21.94 6.56 2.29
C ASN A 85 -21.02 5.41 1.84
N ALA A 86 -19.70 5.60 1.96
CA ALA A 86 -18.73 4.63 1.52
C ALA A 86 -18.15 3.85 2.71
N ASN A 87 -18.18 2.53 2.65
CA ASN A 87 -17.47 1.66 3.60
C ASN A 87 -16.04 1.38 3.14
N TYR A 88 -15.60 1.99 2.04
CA TYR A 88 -14.25 1.87 1.53
C TYR A 88 -13.83 3.15 0.81
N GLN A 89 -12.53 3.40 0.75
CA GLN A 89 -11.92 4.40 -0.12
C GLN A 89 -10.65 3.82 -0.72
N CYS A 90 -10.65 3.66 -2.04
CA CYS A 90 -9.53 3.13 -2.79
C CYS A 90 -8.84 4.21 -3.60
N VAL A 91 -7.51 4.22 -3.60
CA VAL A 91 -6.70 4.86 -4.64
C VAL A 91 -6.24 3.81 -5.62
N GLU A 92 -6.45 4.05 -6.91
CA GLU A 92 -5.90 3.25 -8.00
C GLU A 92 -4.88 4.05 -8.79
N PHE A 93 -3.81 3.39 -9.18
CA PHE A 93 -2.80 3.94 -10.06
C PHE A 93 -2.14 2.81 -10.86
N VAL A 94 -1.43 3.19 -11.92
CA VAL A 94 -0.68 2.24 -12.75
C VAL A 94 0.81 2.42 -12.49
N PRO A 95 1.52 1.41 -11.96
CA PRO A 95 2.96 1.52 -11.72
C PRO A 95 3.78 1.48 -13.02
N ILE A 96 4.80 2.33 -13.11
CA ILE A 96 5.78 2.32 -14.20
C ILE A 96 6.71 1.10 -14.03
N GLN A 97 6.70 0.18 -15.00
CA GLN A 97 7.61 -0.97 -15.02
C GLN A 97 8.95 -0.62 -15.68
N ALA A 98 8.88 0.14 -16.77
CA ALA A 98 10.04 0.70 -17.45
C ALA A 98 9.64 2.01 -18.13
N SER A 99 10.59 2.92 -18.33
CA SER A 99 10.37 4.12 -19.14
C SER A 99 11.65 4.52 -19.84
N ALA A 100 11.54 5.00 -21.08
CA ALA A 100 12.64 5.57 -21.83
C ALA A 100 12.08 6.53 -22.90
N SER A 101 12.95 7.07 -23.74
CA SER A 101 12.52 7.88 -24.88
C SER A 101 12.42 7.04 -26.15
N TYR A 102 11.51 7.41 -27.04
CA TYR A 102 11.40 6.82 -28.36
C TYR A 102 12.09 7.67 -29.43
N ILE A 103 12.53 7.03 -30.52
CA ILE A 103 13.09 7.71 -31.69
C ILE A 103 11.97 7.98 -32.68
N ASP A 104 11.22 6.93 -33.03
CA ASP A 104 10.12 6.95 -33.99
C ASP A 104 9.03 5.94 -33.62
N LEU A 105 7.79 6.38 -33.65
CA LEU A 105 6.60 5.56 -33.40
C LEU A 105 5.49 6.03 -34.36
N PRO A 106 4.54 5.16 -34.74
CA PRO A 106 3.47 5.55 -35.64
C PRO A 106 2.48 6.50 -34.94
N PHE A 107 2.47 7.78 -35.30
CA PHE A 107 1.56 8.80 -34.74
C PHE A 107 0.52 9.27 -35.75
N SER A 108 -0.66 9.69 -35.29
CA SER A 108 -1.60 10.46 -36.12
C SER A 108 -0.96 11.77 -36.61
N PRO A 109 -1.10 12.17 -37.89
CA PRO A 109 -1.98 11.62 -38.94
C PRO A 109 -1.34 10.56 -39.86
N PHE A 110 -0.12 10.09 -39.58
CA PHE A 110 0.57 9.07 -40.38
C PHE A 110 -0.17 7.72 -40.35
N PRO A 111 0.08 6.82 -41.32
CA PRO A 111 -0.53 5.48 -41.31
C PRO A 111 -0.09 4.66 -40.09
N ALA A 112 -0.94 3.71 -39.69
CA ALA A 112 -0.60 2.74 -38.65
C ALA A 112 0.57 1.86 -39.10
N SER A 113 1.42 1.47 -38.17
CA SER A 113 2.59 0.61 -38.41
C SER A 113 2.68 -0.50 -37.38
N VAL A 114 3.22 -1.64 -37.78
CA VAL A 114 3.48 -2.78 -36.88
C VAL A 114 4.79 -2.58 -36.11
N THR A 115 5.64 -1.64 -36.54
CA THR A 115 6.97 -1.43 -35.97
C THR A 115 7.19 0.00 -35.53
N GLY A 116 8.04 0.17 -34.52
CA GLY A 116 8.57 1.45 -34.06
C GLY A 116 9.98 1.30 -33.48
N THR A 117 10.69 2.40 -33.31
CA THR A 117 12.06 2.44 -32.81
C THR A 117 12.12 3.23 -31.51
N VAL A 118 12.64 2.60 -30.46
CA VAL A 118 12.77 3.18 -29.12
C VAL A 118 14.20 3.09 -28.59
N LEU A 119 14.54 3.95 -27.63
CA LEU A 119 15.77 3.75 -26.87
C LEU A 119 15.52 2.66 -25.81
N PRO A 120 16.35 1.60 -25.78
CA PRO A 120 16.19 0.52 -24.80
C PRO A 120 16.33 1.05 -23.37
N PRO A 121 15.40 0.73 -22.45
CA PRO A 121 15.58 1.03 -21.03
C PRO A 121 16.62 0.07 -20.44
N SER A 122 17.24 0.43 -19.32
CA SER A 122 18.32 -0.36 -18.69
C SER A 122 17.89 -1.79 -18.32
N GLN A 123 16.62 -2.00 -17.99
CA GLN A 123 16.05 -3.30 -17.64
C GLN A 123 15.47 -4.05 -18.86
N GLY A 124 15.51 -3.47 -20.06
CA GLY A 124 14.84 -4.00 -21.25
C GLY A 124 13.32 -3.83 -21.23
N ILE A 125 12.67 -4.33 -22.27
CA ILE A 125 11.20 -4.34 -22.40
C ILE A 125 10.72 -5.78 -22.21
N ASN A 126 9.73 -5.96 -21.34
CA ASN A 126 9.01 -7.21 -21.20
C ASN A 126 7.76 -7.18 -22.09
N ASN A 127 7.61 -8.16 -22.96
CA ASN A 127 6.50 -8.22 -23.92
C ASN A 127 5.14 -8.52 -23.26
N ALA A 128 5.12 -8.98 -22.00
CA ALA A 128 3.90 -9.06 -21.21
C ALA A 128 3.40 -7.69 -20.72
N HIS A 129 4.11 -6.60 -21.02
CA HIS A 129 3.74 -5.24 -20.66
C HIS A 129 3.24 -4.47 -21.86
N GLN A 130 2.44 -3.45 -21.57
CA GLN A 130 1.81 -2.61 -22.58
C GLN A 130 2.58 -1.29 -22.68
N MET A 131 2.75 -0.79 -23.90
CA MET A 131 3.41 0.48 -24.18
C MET A 131 2.40 1.61 -24.16
N LEU A 132 2.58 2.54 -23.24
CA LEU A 132 1.79 3.75 -23.08
C LEU A 132 2.60 4.98 -23.52
N VAL A 133 1.99 5.83 -24.34
CA VAL A 133 2.58 7.10 -24.78
C VAL A 133 1.63 8.24 -24.50
N TYR A 134 2.15 9.26 -23.82
CA TYR A 134 1.51 10.56 -23.61
C TYR A 134 0.08 10.49 -23.02
N PRO A 135 -0.16 9.84 -21.86
CA PRO A 135 -1.49 9.84 -21.23
C PRO A 135 -1.84 11.22 -20.68
N LEU A 136 -2.97 11.80 -21.11
CA LEU A 136 -3.41 13.13 -20.66
C LEU A 136 -4.55 13.07 -19.63
N LYS A 137 -5.32 11.99 -19.65
CA LYS A 137 -6.44 11.73 -18.73
C LYS A 137 -6.46 10.28 -18.32
N THR A 138 -7.08 9.97 -17.18
CA THR A 138 -7.24 8.60 -16.67
C THR A 138 -7.91 7.67 -17.69
N ALA A 139 -8.87 8.19 -18.48
CA ALA A 139 -9.54 7.43 -19.53
C ALA A 139 -8.59 6.94 -20.65
N ASP A 140 -7.47 7.63 -20.90
CA ASP A 140 -6.47 7.19 -21.89
C ASP A 140 -5.76 5.91 -21.47
N ILE A 141 -5.87 5.53 -20.19
CA ILE A 141 -5.26 4.34 -19.59
C ILE A 141 -6.35 3.30 -19.31
N TYR A 142 -7.36 3.66 -18.51
CA TYR A 142 -8.35 2.71 -17.99
C TYR A 142 -9.49 2.38 -18.97
N ALA A 143 -9.82 3.29 -19.89
CA ALA A 143 -10.80 3.06 -20.95
C ALA A 143 -10.11 2.79 -22.29
N SER A 144 -8.79 2.55 -22.27
CA SER A 144 -8.03 2.21 -23.47
C SER A 144 -8.45 0.84 -24.00
N THR A 145 -8.32 0.66 -25.31
CA THR A 145 -8.51 -0.62 -25.98
C THR A 145 -7.17 -1.01 -26.61
N PRO A 146 -6.31 -1.78 -25.90
CA PRO A 146 -4.99 -2.18 -26.39
C PRO A 146 -5.02 -2.89 -27.75
N ALA A 147 -6.12 -3.59 -28.04
CA ALA A 147 -6.39 -4.25 -29.32
C ALA A 147 -6.89 -3.28 -30.43
N GLY A 148 -7.06 -2.00 -30.14
CA GLY A 148 -7.46 -1.01 -31.14
C GLY A 148 -6.35 -0.72 -32.15
N THR A 149 -6.69 -0.12 -33.28
CA THR A 149 -5.70 0.40 -34.25
C THR A 149 -5.20 1.79 -33.86
N SER A 150 -5.96 2.54 -33.06
CA SER A 150 -5.62 3.91 -32.66
C SER A 150 -5.86 4.09 -31.16
N GLY A 151 -4.95 4.77 -30.47
CA GLY A 151 -4.99 4.87 -29.02
C GLY A 151 -3.70 5.43 -28.43
N ARG A 152 -3.53 5.31 -27.12
CA ARG A 152 -2.31 5.71 -26.42
C ARG A 152 -1.59 4.53 -25.75
N LEU A 153 -2.27 3.37 -25.68
CA LEU A 153 -1.79 2.15 -25.04
C LEU A 153 -1.91 0.99 -26.03
N PHE A 154 -0.83 0.23 -26.22
CA PHE A 154 -0.79 -0.93 -27.12
C PHE A 154 0.04 -2.08 -26.56
N ASP A 155 -0.27 -3.30 -27.00
CA ASP A 155 0.48 -4.50 -26.64
C ASP A 155 1.76 -4.64 -27.49
N VAL A 156 2.85 -5.06 -26.86
CA VAL A 156 4.14 -5.30 -27.52
C VAL A 156 4.30 -6.78 -27.79
N ASN A 157 4.58 -7.16 -29.04
CA ASN A 157 4.80 -8.55 -29.42
C ASN A 157 6.27 -8.96 -29.22
N THR A 158 7.19 -8.20 -29.83
CA THR A 158 8.63 -8.48 -29.75
C THR A 158 9.46 -7.21 -29.60
N PHE A 159 10.62 -7.35 -28.96
CA PHE A 159 11.57 -6.27 -28.78
C PHE A 159 13.01 -6.74 -29.03
N SER A 160 13.78 -5.95 -29.80
CA SER A 160 15.20 -6.15 -30.05
C SER A 160 16.01 -5.09 -29.32
N GLN A 161 16.76 -5.49 -28.28
CA GLN A 161 17.57 -4.56 -27.50
C GLN A 161 18.74 -3.96 -28.30
N ALA A 162 19.30 -4.69 -29.28
CA ALA A 162 20.43 -4.24 -30.07
C ALA A 162 20.08 -3.11 -31.06
N SER A 163 18.86 -3.14 -31.62
CA SER A 163 18.40 -2.15 -32.59
C SER A 163 17.38 -1.16 -32.03
N GLY A 164 16.85 -1.41 -30.82
CA GLY A 164 15.74 -0.62 -30.26
C GLY A 164 14.42 -0.84 -31.00
N LEU A 165 14.33 -1.85 -31.87
CA LEU A 165 13.13 -2.13 -32.66
C LEU A 165 12.07 -2.80 -31.78
N VAL A 166 10.89 -2.18 -31.74
CA VAL A 166 9.68 -2.71 -31.12
C VAL A 166 8.73 -3.12 -32.24
N THR A 167 8.16 -4.31 -32.09
CA THR A 167 7.11 -4.83 -32.97
C THR A 167 5.84 -5.03 -32.14
N PHE A 168 4.75 -4.43 -32.58
CA PHE A 168 3.44 -4.56 -31.99
C PHE A 168 2.74 -5.82 -32.52
N ASP A 169 1.68 -6.25 -31.84
CA ASP A 169 0.86 -7.41 -32.27
C ASP A 169 0.10 -7.15 -33.58
N ARG A 170 -0.14 -5.88 -33.90
CA ARG A 170 -0.85 -5.40 -35.09
C ARG A 170 -0.30 -4.06 -35.55
N ALA A 171 -0.83 -3.54 -36.66
CA ALA A 171 -0.56 -2.17 -37.06
C ALA A 171 -1.26 -1.21 -36.08
N VAL A 172 -0.49 -0.40 -35.36
CA VAL A 172 -0.98 0.53 -34.35
C VAL A 172 -0.66 1.97 -34.73
N ARG A 173 -1.41 2.91 -34.17
CA ARG A 173 -1.20 4.35 -34.33
C ARG A 173 -1.47 5.08 -33.02
N PHE A 174 -0.42 5.64 -32.45
CA PHE A 174 -0.52 6.51 -31.30
C PHE A 174 -1.29 7.79 -31.66
N ALA A 175 -2.21 8.18 -30.77
CA ALA A 175 -3.07 9.34 -30.99
C ALA A 175 -2.26 10.64 -31.11
N GLU A 176 -1.18 10.76 -30.34
CA GLU A 176 -0.39 11.97 -30.25
C GLU A 176 1.02 11.66 -29.71
N ALA A 177 2.01 12.44 -30.16
CA ALA A 177 3.40 12.32 -29.72
C ALA A 177 3.61 13.01 -28.37
N SER A 178 4.42 12.42 -27.49
CA SER A 178 4.91 13.09 -26.29
C SER A 178 5.87 14.22 -26.70
N PRO A 179 5.72 15.45 -26.17
CA PRO A 179 6.62 16.57 -26.46
C PRO A 179 8.09 16.28 -26.14
N ILE A 180 8.35 15.42 -25.14
CA ILE A 180 9.70 15.00 -24.73
C ILE A 180 10.06 13.59 -25.24
N LYS A 181 9.27 13.06 -26.18
CA LYS A 181 9.42 11.73 -26.78
C LYS A 181 9.52 10.59 -25.77
N ARG A 182 8.69 10.57 -24.73
CA ARG A 182 8.72 9.53 -23.69
C ARG A 182 7.67 8.43 -23.92
N TYR A 183 8.00 7.21 -23.49
CA TYR A 183 7.05 6.11 -23.37
C TYR A 183 7.20 5.40 -22.01
N PHE A 184 6.13 4.72 -21.60
CA PHE A 184 6.06 3.93 -20.36
C PHE A 184 5.62 2.51 -20.66
N MET A 185 6.25 1.54 -20.01
CA MET A 185 5.77 0.16 -19.98
C MET A 185 4.97 -0.05 -18.69
N ILE A 186 3.77 -0.60 -18.84
CA ILE A 186 2.84 -0.82 -17.73
C ILE A 186 2.37 -2.28 -17.65
N ASN A 187 2.01 -2.72 -16.45
CA ASN A 187 1.55 -4.08 -16.18
C ASN A 187 0.30 -4.08 -15.28
N GLY A 188 -0.77 -3.49 -15.79
CA GLY A 188 -2.03 -3.34 -15.07
C GLY A 188 -1.97 -2.40 -13.85
N PRO A 189 -3.14 -2.13 -13.25
CA PRO A 189 -3.26 -1.23 -12.12
C PRO A 189 -3.05 -1.92 -10.77
N VAL A 190 -2.78 -1.09 -9.76
CA VAL A 190 -2.71 -1.45 -8.34
C VAL A 190 -3.69 -0.56 -7.59
N SER A 191 -4.43 -1.13 -6.64
CA SER A 191 -5.29 -0.37 -5.74
C SER A 191 -4.88 -0.54 -4.29
N TYR A 192 -4.84 0.56 -3.55
CA TYR A 192 -4.81 0.55 -2.10
C TYR A 192 -6.17 1.00 -1.59
N CYS A 193 -6.82 0.16 -0.79
CA CYS A 193 -8.17 0.37 -0.31
C CYS A 193 -8.20 0.40 1.21
N PHE A 194 -8.58 1.55 1.76
CA PHE A 194 -9.08 1.63 3.12
C PHE A 194 -10.49 1.04 3.12
N GLN A 195 -10.76 0.08 4.00
CA GLN A 195 -12.06 -0.57 4.15
C GLN A 195 -12.45 -0.49 5.61
N SER A 196 -13.72 -0.21 5.88
CA SER A 196 -14.28 -0.19 7.22
C SER A 196 -15.40 -1.20 7.32
N ASN A 197 -15.34 -2.02 8.37
CA ASN A 197 -16.41 -2.96 8.73
C ASN A 197 -17.34 -2.38 9.81
N GLY A 198 -17.30 -1.06 10.03
CA GLY A 198 -18.15 -0.31 10.96
C GLY A 198 -17.54 -0.06 12.34
N THR A 199 -16.60 -0.89 12.78
CA THR A 199 -15.85 -0.71 14.05
C THR A 199 -14.37 -0.52 13.76
N ASP A 200 -13.80 -1.46 13.00
CA ASP A 200 -12.38 -1.43 12.64
C ASP A 200 -12.20 -1.27 11.13
N GLY A 201 -11.13 -0.57 10.78
CA GLY A 201 -10.70 -0.34 9.41
C GLY A 201 -9.41 -1.07 9.08
N THR A 202 -9.28 -1.46 7.82
CA THR A 202 -8.13 -2.18 7.28
C THR A 202 -7.66 -1.55 5.99
N LEU A 203 -6.36 -1.62 5.74
CA LEU A 203 -5.74 -1.20 4.48
C LEU A 203 -5.35 -2.45 3.69
N TRP A 204 -5.88 -2.55 2.48
CA TRP A 204 -5.61 -3.66 1.57
C TRP A 204 -4.94 -3.18 0.29
N ARG A 205 -4.02 -3.99 -0.24
CA ARG A 205 -3.39 -3.79 -1.54
C ARG A 205 -3.89 -4.85 -2.52
N TYR A 206 -4.49 -4.43 -3.63
CA TYR A 206 -4.99 -5.27 -4.71
C TYR A 206 -4.19 -5.05 -5.99
N ALA A 207 -3.97 -6.11 -6.77
CA ALA A 207 -3.33 -6.07 -8.07
C ALA A 207 -3.83 -7.22 -8.95
N GLY A 208 -3.53 -7.19 -10.26
CA GLY A 208 -3.81 -8.31 -11.17
C GLY A 208 -5.26 -8.44 -11.65
N TYR A 209 -6.14 -7.47 -11.33
CA TYR A 209 -7.53 -7.45 -11.82
C TYR A 209 -7.68 -6.79 -13.22
N GLY A 210 -6.56 -6.40 -13.84
CA GLY A 210 -6.51 -5.80 -15.17
C GLY A 210 -7.00 -4.35 -15.24
N LEU A 211 -6.83 -3.71 -16.39
CA LEU A 211 -7.34 -2.36 -16.64
C LEU A 211 -8.86 -2.42 -16.88
N GLN A 212 -9.61 -1.62 -16.12
CA GLN A 212 -11.06 -1.50 -16.26
C GLN A 212 -11.49 -0.03 -16.25
N SER A 213 -12.44 0.33 -17.12
CA SER A 213 -12.92 1.72 -17.25
C SER A 213 -13.47 2.25 -15.91
N THR A 214 -14.17 1.40 -15.18
CA THR A 214 -14.60 1.67 -13.80
C THR A 214 -13.71 0.89 -12.86
N GLN A 215 -13.19 1.54 -11.82
CA GLN A 215 -12.40 0.84 -10.80
C GLN A 215 -13.30 -0.20 -10.11
N PRO A 216 -12.88 -1.48 -10.04
CA PRO A 216 -13.63 -2.48 -9.30
C PRO A 216 -13.73 -2.12 -7.81
N THR A 217 -14.71 -2.70 -7.12
CA THR A 217 -14.84 -2.53 -5.67
C THR A 217 -14.01 -3.58 -4.94
N PRO A 218 -13.62 -3.35 -3.68
CA PRO A 218 -12.88 -4.35 -2.91
C PRO A 218 -13.54 -5.74 -2.86
N SER A 219 -14.87 -5.80 -2.93
CA SER A 219 -15.65 -7.04 -2.99
C SER A 219 -15.45 -7.87 -4.26
N THR A 220 -15.02 -7.25 -5.37
CA THR A 220 -14.78 -7.94 -6.65
C THR A 220 -13.30 -8.11 -6.95
N MET A 221 -12.41 -7.36 -6.29
CA MET A 221 -10.97 -7.53 -6.39
C MET A 221 -10.52 -8.75 -5.59
N THR A 222 -10.26 -9.87 -6.25
CA THR A 222 -9.70 -11.07 -5.62
C THR A 222 -8.19 -10.93 -5.38
N GLY A 223 -7.66 -11.59 -4.34
CA GLY A 223 -6.20 -11.68 -4.11
C GLY A 223 -5.56 -10.47 -3.44
N GLY A 224 -6.32 -9.73 -2.61
CA GLY A 224 -5.80 -8.64 -1.81
C GLY A 224 -4.79 -9.10 -0.76
N ALA A 225 -3.78 -8.26 -0.50
CA ALA A 225 -2.86 -8.40 0.62
C ALA A 225 -3.19 -7.37 1.70
N LEU A 226 -3.35 -7.83 2.93
CA LEU A 226 -3.55 -6.95 4.09
C LEU A 226 -2.25 -6.22 4.41
N MET A 227 -2.33 -4.90 4.56
CA MET A 227 -1.18 -4.01 4.75
C MET A 227 -1.14 -3.38 6.14
N ALA A 228 -2.31 -3.05 6.69
CA ALA A 228 -2.46 -2.51 8.05
C ALA A 228 -3.88 -2.73 8.55
N GLU A 229 -4.03 -2.78 9.87
CA GLU A 229 -5.31 -2.91 10.58
C GLU A 229 -5.45 -1.75 11.60
N GLU A 230 -6.54 -1.76 12.36
CA GLU A 230 -6.80 -0.82 13.46
C GLU A 230 -6.98 0.64 13.02
N ILE A 231 -7.56 0.84 11.83
CA ILE A 231 -7.83 2.17 11.25
C ILE A 231 -9.22 2.62 11.69
N ILE A 232 -9.34 3.83 12.25
CA ILE A 232 -10.60 4.31 12.84
C ILE A 232 -11.30 5.42 12.01
N ASN A 233 -10.77 5.77 10.84
CA ASN A 233 -11.37 6.81 10.00
C ASN A 233 -12.80 6.46 9.60
N ASN A 234 -13.70 7.42 9.71
CA ASN A 234 -15.06 7.32 9.21
C ASN A 234 -15.10 7.61 7.70
N LEU A 235 -15.08 6.55 6.90
CA LEU A 235 -15.09 6.63 5.44
C LEU A 235 -16.39 7.22 4.85
N ALA A 236 -17.47 7.25 5.62
CA ALA A 236 -18.73 7.89 5.24
C ALA A 236 -18.70 9.42 5.41
N LEU A 237 -17.75 9.96 6.20
CA LEU A 237 -17.59 11.39 6.40
C LEU A 237 -16.46 11.92 5.52
N VAL A 238 -16.78 12.77 4.53
CA VAL A 238 -15.79 13.32 3.57
C VAL A 238 -14.60 14.00 4.25
N SER A 239 -14.81 14.65 5.41
CA SER A 239 -13.72 15.32 6.15
C SER A 239 -12.78 14.37 6.90
N ASP A 240 -13.18 13.12 7.10
CA ASP A 240 -12.39 12.09 7.80
C ASP A 240 -11.93 10.96 6.87
N GLN A 241 -12.10 11.14 5.56
CA GLN A 241 -11.56 10.20 4.58
C GLN A 241 -10.03 10.23 4.61
N PRO A 242 -9.37 9.06 4.64
CA PRO A 242 -7.92 8.95 4.80
C PRO A 242 -7.14 9.39 3.55
N ILE A 243 -7.79 9.56 2.40
CA ILE A 243 -7.16 10.02 1.16
C ILE A 243 -7.87 11.26 0.62
N LEU A 244 -7.10 12.31 0.38
CA LEU A 244 -7.51 13.47 -0.39
C LEU A 244 -6.63 13.57 -1.64
N LEU A 245 -7.27 13.56 -2.81
CA LEU A 245 -6.59 13.71 -4.11
C LEU A 245 -6.81 15.12 -4.66
N THR A 246 -5.71 15.84 -4.85
CA THR A 246 -5.66 17.01 -5.73
C THR A 246 -5.18 16.52 -7.10
N PRO A 247 -6.06 16.50 -8.13
CA PRO A 247 -5.73 15.95 -9.43
C PRO A 247 -4.63 16.76 -10.12
N SER A 248 -3.91 16.10 -11.03
CA SER A 248 -2.95 16.77 -11.90
C SER A 248 -3.64 17.69 -12.90
N SER A 249 -2.91 18.72 -13.33
CA SER A 249 -3.26 19.55 -14.49
C SER A 249 -2.10 19.52 -15.48
N LEU A 250 -2.26 20.13 -16.67
CA LEU A 250 -1.16 20.23 -17.65
C LEU A 250 0.10 20.91 -17.11
N VAL A 251 -0.02 21.68 -16.02
CA VAL A 251 1.08 22.44 -15.41
C VAL A 251 1.42 21.99 -14.00
N ASN A 252 0.56 21.18 -13.35
CA ASN A 252 0.72 20.77 -11.95
C ASN A 252 0.79 19.24 -11.81
N ASN A 253 1.66 18.81 -10.91
CA ASN A 253 1.73 17.43 -10.42
C ASN A 253 0.46 17.06 -9.64
N ALA A 254 0.09 15.78 -9.65
CA ALA A 254 -0.95 15.29 -8.76
C ALA A 254 -0.39 15.24 -7.32
N MET A 255 -1.22 15.54 -6.34
CA MET A 255 -0.86 15.47 -4.93
C MET A 255 -1.88 14.66 -4.16
N LEU A 256 -1.42 13.66 -3.42
CA LEU A 256 -2.23 12.88 -2.51
C LEU A 256 -1.85 13.22 -1.08
N GLN A 257 -2.83 13.63 -0.30
CA GLN A 257 -2.68 13.78 1.14
C GLN A 257 -3.27 12.53 1.81
N LEU A 258 -2.42 11.85 2.58
CA LEU A 258 -2.76 10.65 3.35
C LEU A 258 -2.90 11.04 4.82
N THR A 259 -4.09 10.83 5.38
CA THR A 259 -4.42 11.15 6.77
C THR A 259 -5.08 9.99 7.55
N PRO A 260 -4.59 8.74 7.47
CA PRO A 260 -5.17 7.65 8.22
C PRO A 260 -4.89 7.78 9.73
N THR A 261 -5.90 7.44 10.53
CA THR A 261 -5.88 7.47 11.99
C THR A 261 -6.01 6.05 12.51
N PHE A 262 -5.13 5.67 13.43
CA PHE A 262 -5.06 4.34 14.02
C PHE A 262 -5.35 4.40 15.52
N SER A 263 -5.92 3.32 16.07
CA SER A 263 -6.21 3.19 17.50
C SER A 263 -5.84 1.81 18.02
N VAL A 264 -5.07 1.75 19.11
CA VAL A 264 -4.69 0.48 19.76
C VAL A 264 -4.63 0.68 21.26
N ASN A 265 -5.36 -0.14 22.02
CA ASN A 265 -5.46 -0.05 23.49
C ASN A 265 -5.77 1.37 24.02
N GLY A 266 -6.63 2.11 23.31
CA GLY A 266 -7.01 3.49 23.68
C GLY A 266 -5.97 4.56 23.33
N GLN A 267 -4.84 4.19 22.73
CA GLN A 267 -3.89 5.14 22.15
C GLN A 267 -4.24 5.42 20.69
N VAL A 268 -4.37 6.70 20.35
CA VAL A 268 -4.70 7.14 18.99
C VAL A 268 -3.51 7.86 18.39
N PHE A 269 -3.18 7.54 17.14
CA PHE A 269 -2.17 8.25 16.37
C PHE A 269 -2.63 8.48 14.93
N GLN A 270 -2.30 9.64 14.38
CA GLN A 270 -2.63 10.01 13.01
C GLN A 270 -1.36 10.11 12.18
N TYR A 271 -1.35 9.48 11.02
CA TYR A 271 -0.31 9.68 10.01
C TYR A 271 -0.72 10.84 9.11
N GLN A 272 0.20 11.77 8.82
CA GLN A 272 -0.04 12.87 7.90
C GLN A 272 1.11 12.94 6.90
N HIS A 273 0.85 12.63 5.64
CA HIS A 273 1.88 12.65 4.60
C HIS A 273 1.32 13.14 3.27
N GLN A 274 2.13 13.89 2.53
CA GLN A 274 1.81 14.33 1.18
C GLN A 274 2.71 13.61 0.18
N VAL A 275 2.08 12.95 -0.78
CA VAL A 275 2.73 12.24 -1.87
C VAL A 275 2.51 13.04 -3.14
N GLN A 276 3.59 13.62 -3.66
CA GLN A 276 3.58 14.25 -4.97
C GLN A 276 3.85 13.19 -6.04
N VAL A 277 2.99 13.12 -7.06
CA VAL A 277 3.18 12.27 -8.23
C VAL A 277 3.48 13.13 -9.44
N ILE A 278 4.65 12.88 -10.02
CA ILE A 278 5.19 13.65 -11.13
C ILE A 278 4.31 13.47 -12.37
N ASN A 279 3.78 14.58 -12.89
CA ASN A 279 2.93 14.59 -14.08
C ASN A 279 3.75 15.02 -15.31
N VAL A 280 4.62 14.14 -15.80
CA VAL A 280 5.43 14.37 -17.00
C VAL A 280 5.18 13.23 -18.01
N PRO A 281 4.06 13.30 -18.76
CA PRO A 281 3.62 12.26 -19.70
C PRO A 281 4.40 12.18 -21.02
#